data_AF-A0A9E7CU79-F1
#
_entry.id   AF-A0A9E7CU79-F1
#
_cell.length_a   1.000
_cell.length_b   1.000
_cell.length_c   1.000
_cell.angle_alpha   90.00
_cell.angle_beta   90.00
_cell.angle_gamma   90.00
#
_symmetry.space_group_name_H-M   'P 1'
#
loop_
_entity.id
_entity.type
_entity.pdbx_description
1 polymer ?
#
loop_
_entity_poly.entity_id
_entity_poly.type
_entity_poly.pdbx_seq_one_letter_code
_entity_poly.pdbx_strand_id
1 'polypeptide(L)' 'MPLHLNTVSDLLWESLNTLMTIEEFNSFRLVGGTSLSLQQGHRESIDIDLFTEA' A
#
# COMPACT_ATOMS: atom_id res chain seq x y z
N MET A 1 -11.40 -4.95 9.17
CA MET A 1 -12.23 -4.31 8.12
C MET A 1 -11.65 -4.67 6.77
N PRO A 2 -12.45 -4.85 5.71
CA PRO A 2 -11.94 -5.03 4.36
C PRO A 2 -11.22 -3.76 3.88
N LEU A 3 -10.26 -3.90 2.96
CA LEU A 3 -9.56 -2.76 2.36
C LEU A 3 -10.46 -2.03 1.36
N HIS A 4 -10.31 -0.71 1.27
CA HIS A 4 -10.96 0.16 0.30
C HIS A 4 -10.15 0.26 -0.99
N LEU A 5 -10.17 -0.82 -1.80
CA LEU A 5 -9.39 -0.90 -3.04
C LEU A 5 -9.80 0.15 -4.09
N ASN A 6 -11.00 0.72 -3.99
CA ASN A 6 -11.44 1.84 -4.84
C ASN A 6 -10.65 3.14 -4.61
N THR A 7 -9.77 3.19 -3.60
CA THR A 7 -8.90 4.35 -3.33
C THR A 7 -7.56 4.30 -4.05
N VAL A 8 -7.29 3.23 -4.80
CA VAL A 8 -6.07 3.05 -5.56
C VAL A 8 -6.43 2.54 -6.96
N SER A 9 -5.58 2.81 -7.94
CA SER A 9 -5.74 2.23 -9.27
C SER A 9 -5.36 0.74 -9.26
N ASP A 10 -5.88 -0.02 -10.22
CA ASP A 10 -5.50 -1.42 -10.41
C ASP A 10 -3.97 -1.57 -10.58
N LEU A 11 -3.35 -0.66 -11.33
CA LEU A 11 -1.89 -0.62 -11.51
C LEU A 11 -1.14 -0.44 -10.19
N LEU A 12 -1.60 0.46 -9.32
CA LEU A 12 -0.96 0.70 -8.02
C LEU A 12 -1.13 -0.52 -7.11
N TRP A 13 -2.30 -1.15 -7.15
CA TRP A 13 -2.59 -2.37 -6.39
C TRP A 13 -1.72 -3.55 -6.85
N GLU A 14 -1.60 -3.78 -8.16
CA GLU A 14 -0.73 -4.81 -8.72
C GLU A 14 0.75 -4.54 -8.39
N SER A 15 1.18 -3.28 -8.47
CA SER A 15 2.54 -2.87 -8.11
C SER A 15 2.83 -3.15 -6.64
N LEU A 16 1.91 -2.77 -5.74
CA LEU A 16 2.03 -3.04 -4.32
C LEU A 16 2.10 -4.54 -4.03
N ASN A 17 1.20 -5.35 -4.60
CA ASN A 17 1.22 -6.80 -4.43
C ASN A 17 2.54 -7.40 -4.92
N THR A 18 3.04 -6.94 -6.07
CA THR A 18 4.33 -7.38 -6.61
C THR A 18 5.46 -7.07 -5.62
N LEU A 19 5.51 -5.86 -5.08
CA LEU A 19 6.50 -5.48 -4.07
C LEU A 19 6.40 -6.35 -2.81
N MET A 20 5.19 -6.67 -2.35
CA MET A 20 4.97 -7.52 -1.17
C MET A 20 5.31 -9.00 -1.41
N THR A 21 5.58 -9.43 -2.65
CA THR A 21 6.08 -10.79 -2.95
C THR A 21 7.60 -10.92 -2.92
N ILE A 22 8.33 -9.80 -2.89
CA ILE A 22 9.80 -9.77 -2.92
C ILE A 22 10.32 -9.97 -1.50
N GLU A 23 11.19 -10.97 -1.29
CA GLU A 23 11.66 -11.38 0.03
C GLU A 23 12.38 -10.25 0.78
N GLU A 24 13.17 -9.44 0.06
CA GLU A 24 13.89 -8.29 0.58
C GLU A 24 12.95 -7.21 1.15
N PHE A 25 11.68 -7.19 0.77
CA PHE A 25 10.68 -6.25 1.28
C PHE A 25 9.83 -6.80 2.43
N ASN A 26 10.08 -8.02 2.93
CA ASN A 26 9.31 -8.62 4.03
C ASN A 26 9.36 -7.81 5.35
N SER A 27 10.46 -7.10 5.60
CA SER A 27 10.59 -6.21 6.77
C SER A 27 9.89 -4.87 6.58
N PHE A 28 9.54 -4.51 5.35
CA PHE A 28 8.91 -3.24 5.05
C PHE A 28 7.40 -3.30 5.32
N ARG A 29 6.83 -2.12 5.54
CA ARG A 29 5.40 -1.89 5.77
C ARG A 29 4.95 -0.71 4.93
N LEU A 30 3.75 -0.83 4.34
CA LEU A 30 3.09 0.30 3.68
C LEU A 30 2.63 1.31 4.74
N VAL A 31 3.12 2.54 4.62
CA VAL A 31 2.82 3.65 5.53
C VAL A 31 2.19 4.82 4.76
N GLY A 32 2.05 5.97 5.44
CA GLY A 32 1.63 7.21 4.81
C GLY A 32 0.18 7.22 4.34
N GLY A 33 -0.08 8.06 3.32
CA GLY A 33 -1.42 8.34 2.82
C GLY A 33 -2.11 7.13 2.21
N THR A 34 -1.36 6.26 1.52
CA THR A 34 -1.91 5.09 0.84
C THR A 34 -2.30 3.98 1.80
N SER A 35 -1.53 3.78 2.87
CA SER A 35 -1.93 2.86 3.95
C SER A 35 -3.25 3.31 4.59
N LEU A 36 -3.38 4.62 4.85
CA LEU A 36 -4.57 5.20 5.46
C LEU A 36 -5.78 5.21 4.50
N SER A 37 -5.57 5.39 3.19
CA SER A 37 -6.65 5.36 2.20
C SER A 37 -7.21 3.96 2.04
N LEU A 38 -6.35 2.94 1.98
CA LEU A 38 -6.77 1.54 1.93
C LEU A 38 -7.54 1.12 3.20
N GLN A 39 -7.19 1.68 4.36
CA GLN A 39 -7.86 1.35 5.63
C GLN A 39 -9.17 2.11 5.86
N GLN A 40 -9.23 3.40 5.49
CA GLN A 40 -10.38 4.27 5.83
C GLN A 40 -11.23 4.69 4.63
N GLY A 41 -10.80 4.45 3.40
CA GLY A 41 -11.53 4.84 2.20
C GLY A 41 -11.63 6.36 1.99
N HIS A 42 -10.81 7.15 2.68
CA HIS A 42 -11.04 8.58 2.87
C HIS A 42 -10.73 9.47 1.65
N ARG A 43 -9.87 9.00 0.74
CA ARG A 43 -9.51 9.66 -0.54
C ARG A 43 -8.82 8.66 -1.47
N GLU A 44 -8.67 9.02 -2.73
CA GLU A 44 -7.75 8.33 -3.65
C GLU A 44 -6.28 8.63 -3.33
N SER A 45 -5.39 7.64 -3.46
CA SER A 45 -3.95 7.78 -3.28
C SER A 45 -3.17 7.12 -4.42
N ILE A 46 -2.02 7.69 -4.76
CA ILE A 46 -1.24 7.33 -5.96
C ILE A 46 0.21 6.92 -5.65
N ASP A 47 0.64 7.05 -4.40
CA ASP A 47 2.03 6.84 -3.97
C ASP A 47 2.17 5.51 -3.21
N ILE A 48 3.38 4.95 -3.13
CA ILE A 48 3.71 3.83 -2.25
C ILE A 48 4.88 4.27 -1.36
N ASP A 49 4.59 4.41 -0.06
CA ASP A 49 5.60 4.67 0.96
C ASP A 49 5.86 3.38 1.73
N LEU A 50 7.08 2.83 1.62
CA LEU A 50 7.52 1.65 2.37
C LEU A 50 8.52 2.06 3.44
N PHE A 51 8.27 1.65 4.68
CA PHE A 51 9.17 1.86 5.82
C PHE A 51 9.53 0.53 6.48
N THR A 52 10.77 0.41 6.95
CA THR A 52 11.27 -0.72 7.75
C THR A 52 11.95 -0.18 8.99
N GLU A 53 12.09 -1.02 10.01
CA GLU A 53 12.99 -0.75 11.13
C GLU A 53 14.45 -0.68 10.62
N ALA A 54 15.27 0.16 11.25
CA ALA A 54 16.68 0.37 10.91
C ALA A 54 17.58 -0.79 11.37
#